data_AF-A0AAW2DR68-F1
#
_entry.id   AF-A0AAW2DR68-F1
#
_cell.length_a   1.000
_cell.length_b   1.000
_cell.length_c   1.000
_cell.angle_alpha   90.00
_cell.angle_beta   90.00
_cell.angle_gamma   90.00
#
_symmetry.space_group_name_H-M   'P 1'
#
loop_
_entity.id
_entity.type
_entity.pdbx_description
1 polymer ?
#
loop_
_entity_poly.entity_id
_entity_poly.type
_entity_poly.pdbx_seq_one_letter_code
_entity_poly.pdbx_strand_id
1 'polypeptide(L)'
;MGDKYRSFLYDEADDIEWRHGGPPTYDDVNKLFEDGRTKEWPKGSLEEIVQNAVKSWEMELSHKTRLKDFKTINPEKFKLFVNGRTYAGVFKKRWDRKPKSAGIGHSFPYGKRPVPALLEAPE
;
A
#
# COMPACT_ATOMS: atom_id res chain seq x y z
N MET A 1 4.30 -18.51 8.61
CA MET A 1 5.19 -18.52 7.43
C MET A 1 5.16 -17.08 6.90
N GLY A 2 6.29 -16.38 6.87
CA GLY A 2 6.31 -14.94 6.52
C GLY A 2 6.06 -14.68 5.04
N ASP A 3 5.62 -13.47 4.69
CA ASP A 3 5.43 -13.03 3.30
C ASP A 3 6.78 -12.89 2.61
N LYS A 4 6.90 -13.52 1.43
CA LYS A 4 8.13 -13.61 0.64
C LYS A 4 8.63 -12.26 0.12
N TYR A 5 7.75 -11.29 -0.05
CA TYR A 5 8.05 -10.02 -0.73
C TYR A 5 8.04 -8.81 0.22
N ARG A 6 7.53 -8.97 1.44
CA ARG A 6 7.35 -7.91 2.42
C ARG A 6 8.05 -8.31 3.70
N SER A 7 9.33 -7.99 3.77
CA SER A 7 10.20 -8.32 4.91
C SER A 7 9.67 -7.77 6.22
N PHE A 8 9.01 -6.61 6.20
CA PHE A 8 8.56 -5.96 7.43
C PHE A 8 7.20 -6.42 7.94
N LEU A 9 6.45 -7.28 7.23
CA LEU A 9 5.06 -7.60 7.61
C LEU A 9 4.92 -8.45 8.88
N TYR A 10 5.89 -9.32 9.17
CA TYR A 10 5.82 -10.28 10.29
C TYR A 10 6.91 -10.07 11.34
N ASP A 11 7.84 -9.15 11.09
CA ASP A 11 8.95 -8.80 12.00
C ASP A 11 8.57 -7.54 12.81
N GLU A 12 7.29 -7.44 13.16
CA GLU A 12 6.63 -6.25 13.71
C GLU A 12 6.53 -6.33 15.24
N ALA A 13 6.75 -5.21 15.91
CA ALA A 13 6.54 -5.11 17.36
C ALA A 13 5.04 -5.11 17.67
N ASP A 14 4.65 -5.64 18.83
CA ASP A 14 3.23 -5.78 19.24
C ASP A 14 2.45 -4.46 19.31
N ASP A 15 3.12 -3.30 19.26
CA ASP A 15 2.51 -1.96 19.34
C ASP A 15 2.13 -1.35 17.98
N ILE A 16 2.22 -2.07 16.85
CA ILE A 16 1.89 -1.45 15.55
C ILE A 16 0.38 -1.22 15.40
N GLU A 17 0.02 0.01 15.06
CA GLU A 17 -1.37 0.39 14.81
C GLU A 17 -1.76 0.16 13.35
N TRP A 18 -2.47 -0.94 13.14
CA TRP A 18 -3.06 -1.30 11.86
C TRP A 18 -4.39 -0.57 11.63
N ARG A 19 -4.58 -0.04 10.42
CA ARG A 19 -5.81 0.65 10.00
C ARG A 19 -7.07 -0.20 10.12
N HIS A 20 -6.95 -1.52 9.97
CA HIS A 20 -8.07 -2.46 9.99
C HIS A 20 -7.99 -3.47 11.14
N GLY A 21 -7.28 -3.12 12.21
CA GLY A 21 -7.19 -3.95 13.43
C GLY A 21 -6.22 -5.13 13.34
N GLY A 22 -5.55 -5.34 12.21
CA GLY A 22 -4.51 -6.35 12.05
C GLY A 22 -3.73 -6.22 10.73
N PRO A 23 -2.67 -7.02 10.58
CA PRO A 23 -1.86 -7.05 9.37
C PRO A 23 -2.68 -7.52 8.16
N PRO A 24 -2.48 -6.93 6.98
CA PRO A 24 -3.13 -7.38 5.74
C PRO A 24 -2.57 -8.74 5.27
N THR A 25 -3.41 -9.49 4.56
CA THR A 25 -3.03 -10.74 3.88
C THR A 25 -2.80 -10.48 2.40
N TYR A 26 -1.76 -11.11 1.81
CA TYR A 26 -1.34 -10.86 0.41
C TYR A 26 -1.38 -12.09 -0.49
N ASP A 27 -1.96 -13.21 -0.04
CA ASP A 27 -1.89 -14.49 -0.75
C ASP A 27 -2.40 -14.40 -2.20
N ASP A 28 -3.58 -13.80 -2.42
CA ASP A 28 -4.17 -13.67 -3.75
C ASP A 28 -3.34 -12.81 -4.70
N VAL A 29 -2.83 -11.67 -4.22
CA VAL A 29 -2.02 -10.79 -5.07
C VAL A 29 -0.61 -11.31 -5.29
N ASN A 30 -0.07 -12.08 -4.34
CA ASN A 30 1.20 -12.78 -4.52
C ASN A 30 1.05 -13.86 -5.58
N LYS A 31 -0.06 -14.63 -5.56
CA LYS A 31 -0.37 -15.61 -6.61
C LYS A 31 -0.47 -14.95 -7.99
N LEU A 32 -1.27 -13.88 -8.11
CA LEU A 32 -1.38 -13.13 -9.37
C LEU A 32 -0.04 -12.55 -9.85
N PHE A 33 0.79 -12.10 -8.91
CA PHE A 33 2.13 -11.62 -9.22
C PHE A 33 3.02 -12.74 -9.76
N GLU A 34 3.01 -13.92 -9.13
CA GLU A 34 3.79 -15.08 -9.58
C GLU A 34 3.31 -15.59 -10.94
N ASP A 35 1.99 -15.65 -11.18
CA ASP A 35 1.39 -16.04 -12.46
C ASP A 35 1.76 -15.07 -13.60
N GLY A 36 1.82 -13.77 -13.30
CA GLY A 36 2.13 -12.71 -14.28
C GLY A 36 3.62 -12.37 -14.41
N ARG A 37 4.49 -12.98 -13.61
CA ARG A 37 5.91 -12.64 -13.55
C ARG A 37 6.67 -13.25 -14.74
N THR A 38 7.32 -12.39 -15.53
CA THR A 38 8.12 -12.80 -16.69
C THR A 38 9.62 -12.92 -16.39
N LYS A 39 10.09 -12.35 -15.28
CA LYS A 39 11.50 -12.39 -14.86
C LYS A 39 11.61 -12.75 -13.39
N GLU A 40 12.53 -13.65 -13.08
CA GLU A 40 12.92 -13.95 -11.71
C GLU A 40 14.21 -13.22 -11.37
N TRP A 41 14.21 -12.52 -10.24
CA TRP A 41 15.38 -11.82 -9.74
C TRP A 41 16.23 -12.77 -8.89
N PRO A 42 17.55 -12.82 -9.10
CA PRO A 42 18.43 -13.57 -8.22
C PRO A 42 18.34 -13.05 -6.77
N LYS A 43 18.48 -13.95 -5.80
CA LYS A 43 18.50 -13.57 -4.39
C LYS A 43 19.66 -12.62 -4.10
N GLY A 44 19.39 -11.50 -3.45
CA GLY A 44 20.34 -10.43 -3.16
C GLY A 44 20.58 -9.47 -4.34
N SER A 45 19.86 -9.61 -5.47
CA SER A 45 19.98 -8.66 -6.57
C SER A 45 19.34 -7.31 -6.21
N LEU A 46 19.79 -6.25 -6.87
CA LEU A 46 19.22 -4.91 -6.68
C LEU A 46 17.72 -4.89 -7.01
N GLU A 47 17.31 -5.62 -8.04
CA GLU A 47 15.92 -5.71 -8.47
C GLU A 47 15.04 -6.39 -7.42
N GLU A 48 15.54 -7.46 -6.79
CA GLU A 48 14.84 -8.08 -5.65
C GLU A 48 14.68 -7.10 -4.49
N ILE A 49 15.76 -6.38 -4.15
CA ILE A 49 15.77 -5.39 -3.07
C ILE A 49 14.76 -4.26 -3.36
N VAL A 50 14.79 -3.70 -4.57
CA VAL A 50 13.87 -2.63 -4.99
C VAL A 50 12.42 -3.12 -4.97
N GLN A 51 12.16 -4.33 -5.47
CA GLN A 51 10.82 -4.91 -5.45
C GLN A 51 10.29 -5.04 -4.02
N ASN A 52 11.10 -5.58 -3.10
CA ASN A 52 10.71 -5.78 -1.72
C ASN A 52 10.55 -4.45 -0.98
N ALA A 53 11.40 -3.46 -1.27
CA ALA A 53 11.29 -2.12 -0.71
C ALA A 53 9.98 -1.43 -1.12
N VAL A 54 9.62 -1.47 -2.40
CA VAL A 54 8.38 -0.84 -2.91
C VAL A 54 7.14 -1.55 -2.38
N LYS A 55 7.10 -2.90 -2.40
CA LYS A 55 5.97 -3.68 -1.88
C LYS A 55 5.77 -3.48 -0.38
N SER A 56 6.86 -3.36 0.37
CA SER A 56 6.81 -3.06 1.81
C SER A 56 6.35 -1.62 2.05
N TRP A 57 6.87 -0.65 1.30
CA TRP A 57 6.51 0.76 1.45
C TRP A 57 5.02 1.01 1.17
N GLU A 58 4.49 0.41 0.10
CA GLU A 58 3.06 0.51 -0.23
C GLU A 58 2.18 -0.08 0.88
N MET A 59 2.56 -1.27 1.39
CA MET A 59 1.87 -1.93 2.50
C MET A 59 1.84 -1.04 3.75
N GLU A 60 2.99 -0.47 4.15
CA GLU A 60 3.06 0.46 5.29
C GLU A 60 2.19 1.69 5.04
N LEU A 61 2.29 2.31 3.86
CA LEU A 61 1.54 3.51 3.49
C LEU A 61 0.02 3.30 3.53
N SER A 62 -0.44 2.16 3.01
CA SER A 62 -1.85 1.83 2.89
C SER A 62 -2.44 1.36 4.23
N HIS A 63 -1.70 0.56 5.01
CA HIS A 63 -2.28 -0.16 6.15
C HIS A 63 -1.84 0.34 7.53
N LYS A 64 -0.71 1.03 7.68
CA LYS A 64 -0.31 1.61 8.98
C LYS A 64 -0.93 3.00 9.16
N THR A 65 -1.34 3.33 10.38
CA THR A 65 -1.96 4.64 10.68
C THR A 65 -0.93 5.68 11.11
N ARG A 66 0.13 5.26 11.82
CA ARG A 66 1.13 6.16 12.40
C ARG A 66 2.41 6.12 11.59
N LEU A 67 2.95 7.29 11.27
CA LEU A 67 4.22 7.41 10.54
C LEU A 67 5.43 6.86 11.32
N LYS A 68 5.36 6.82 12.65
CA LYS A 68 6.42 6.25 13.50
C LYS A 68 6.56 4.72 13.34
N ASP A 69 5.54 4.05 12.82
CA ASP A 69 5.54 2.59 12.64
C ASP A 69 6.14 2.17 11.28
N PHE A 70 6.53 3.15 10.45
CA PHE A 70 7.13 2.90 9.14
C PHE A 70 8.62 2.60 9.30
N LYS A 71 9.07 1.50 8.72
CA LYS A 71 10.49 1.13 8.66
C LYS A 71 11.12 1.49 7.31
N THR A 72 10.30 1.65 6.27
CA THR A 72 10.75 1.90 4.89
C THR A 72 11.14 3.35 4.61
N ILE A 73 10.76 4.29 5.48
CA ILE A 73 11.05 5.72 5.34
C ILE A 73 11.62 6.30 6.62
N ASN A 74 12.42 7.36 6.48
CA ASN A 74 12.79 8.19 7.61
C ASN A 74 11.70 9.27 7.82
N PRO A 75 10.92 9.22 8.91
CA PRO A 75 9.79 10.14 9.13
C PRO A 75 10.22 11.61 9.30
N GLU A 76 11.47 11.89 9.70
CA GLU A 76 11.97 13.25 9.86
C GLU A 76 12.30 13.91 8.52
N LYS A 77 12.74 13.11 7.54
CA LYS A 77 13.23 13.60 6.24
C LYS A 77 12.22 13.41 5.12
N PHE A 78 11.37 12.39 5.22
CA PHE A 78 10.44 12.03 4.17
C PHE A 78 9.20 12.91 4.18
N LYS A 79 8.94 13.61 3.07
CA LYS A 79 7.73 14.43 2.87
C LYS A 79 7.02 13.98 1.61
N LEU A 80 5.81 13.43 1.78
CA LEU A 80 4.95 13.04 0.68
C LEU A 80 3.90 14.11 0.40
N PHE A 81 3.78 14.51 -0.86
CA PHE A 81 2.78 15.45 -1.34
C PHE A 81 1.87 14.76 -2.35
N VAL A 82 0.56 14.90 -2.18
CA VAL A 82 -0.44 14.34 -3.10
C VAL A 82 -1.33 15.49 -3.56
N ASN A 83 -1.33 15.79 -4.85
CA ASN A 83 -2.11 16.88 -5.46
C ASN A 83 -1.90 18.24 -4.76
N GLY A 84 -0.64 18.58 -4.47
CA GLY A 84 -0.27 19.87 -3.83
C GLY A 84 -0.57 19.97 -2.33
N ARG A 85 -0.98 18.87 -1.67
CA ARG A 85 -1.25 18.84 -0.24
C ARG A 85 -0.31 17.88 0.47
N THR A 86 0.14 18.24 1.66
CA THR A 86 0.94 17.35 2.50
C THR A 86 0.12 16.11 2.87
N TYR A 87 0.73 14.93 2.77
CA TYR A 87 0.10 13.64 3.02
C TYR A 87 -0.66 13.59 4.36
N ALA A 88 -0.05 14.09 5.44
CA ALA A 88 -0.68 14.16 6.75
C ALA A 88 -2.03 14.91 6.73
N GLY A 89 -2.15 15.97 5.91
CA GLY A 89 -3.38 16.75 5.77
C GLY A 89 -4.43 16.12 4.84
N VAL A 90 -4.02 15.38 3.81
CA VAL A 90 -4.94 14.68 2.88
C VAL A 90 -5.59 13.48 3.56
N PHE A 91 -4.79 12.67 4.26
CA PHE A 91 -5.26 11.43 4.85
C PHE A 91 -6.17 11.66 6.06
N LYS A 92 -5.83 12.63 6.92
CA LYS A 92 -6.70 13.04 8.05
C LYS A 92 -8.07 13.51 7.55
N LYS A 93 -8.11 14.41 6.56
CA LYS A 93 -9.36 15.04 6.10
C LYS A 93 -10.29 14.12 5.29
N ARG A 94 -9.77 13.15 4.53
CA ARG A 94 -10.60 12.28 3.69
C ARG A 94 -11.40 11.25 4.52
N TRP A 95 -10.90 10.88 5.70
CA TRP A 95 -11.46 9.76 6.48
C TRP A 95 -12.06 10.14 7.84
N ASP A 96 -11.80 11.34 8.36
CA ASP A 96 -12.60 11.95 9.45
C ASP A 96 -14.06 12.25 9.03
N ARG A 97 -14.37 12.14 7.73
CA ARG A 97 -15.75 12.12 7.24
C ARG A 97 -16.42 10.81 7.66
N LYS A 98 -17.09 10.82 8.83
CA LYS A 98 -18.07 9.79 9.19
C LYS A 98 -19.03 9.57 8.01
N PRO A 99 -19.33 8.32 7.62
CA PRO A 99 -20.37 8.07 6.65
C PRO A 99 -21.67 8.67 7.21
N LYS A 100 -22.30 9.58 6.46
CA LYS A 100 -23.70 9.92 6.73
C LYS A 100 -24.47 8.62 6.51
N SER A 101 -25.21 8.19 7.51
CA SER A 101 -26.07 7.01 7.47
C SER A 101 -27.08 7.13 6.32
N ALA A 102 -26.72 6.63 5.15
CA ALA A 102 -27.64 6.21 4.12
C ALA A 102 -27.64 4.68 4.18
N GLY A 103 -28.76 4.11 4.59
CA GLY A 103 -28.97 2.68 4.58
C GLY A 103 -28.85 2.10 3.17
N ILE A 104 -28.81 0.77 3.14
CA ILE A 104 -28.64 -0.13 1.98
C ILE A 104 -27.18 -0.54 1.80
N GLY A 105 -26.88 -1.72 2.34
CA GLY A 105 -25.60 -2.38 2.21
C GLY A 105 -25.27 -2.65 0.75
N HIS A 106 -24.09 -2.22 0.33
CA HIS A 106 -23.35 -2.77 -0.80
C HIS A 106 -21.92 -2.93 -0.32
N SER A 107 -21.48 -4.18 -0.21
CA SER A 107 -20.06 -4.54 -0.16
C SER A 107 -19.35 -3.83 -1.29
N PHE A 108 -18.31 -3.03 -1.00
CA PHE A 108 -17.44 -2.49 -2.04
C PHE A 108 -16.63 -3.64 -2.64
N PRO A 109 -16.83 -4.06 -3.90
CA PRO A 109 -15.94 -5.03 -4.51
C PRO A 109 -14.65 -4.31 -4.93
N TYR A 110 -13.52 -4.72 -4.36
CA TYR A 110 -12.22 -4.47 -4.97
C TYR A 110 -12.15 -5.29 -6.26
N GLY A 111 -12.58 -4.70 -7.37
CA GLY A 111 -12.58 -5.34 -8.67
C GLY A 111 -12.88 -4.34 -9.78
N LYS A 112 -11.85 -4.07 -10.60
CA LYS A 112 -11.87 -3.25 -11.83
C LYS A 112 -12.08 -1.74 -11.61
N ARG A 113 -10.98 -1.01 -11.48
CA ARG A 113 -10.98 0.40 -11.91
C ARG A 113 -10.96 0.41 -13.44
N PRO A 114 -11.89 1.09 -14.14
CA PRO A 114 -11.74 1.33 -15.56
C PRO A 114 -10.47 2.16 -15.78
N VAL A 115 -9.62 1.70 -16.69
CA VAL A 115 -8.44 2.44 -17.16
C VAL A 115 -8.98 3.67 -17.90
N PRO A 116 -8.60 4.92 -17.56
CA PRO A 116 -8.99 6.06 -18.36
C PRO A 116 -8.37 5.89 -19.75
N ALA A 117 -9.18 6.06 -20.80
CA ALA A 117 -8.67 6.13 -22.16
C ALA A 117 -7.61 7.23 -22.22
N LEU A 118 -6.39 6.85 -22.64
CA LEU A 118 -5.33 7.80 -22.97
C LEU A 118 -5.89 8.74 -24.04
N LEU A 119 -6.00 10.03 -23.72
CA LEU A 119 -6.21 11.05 -24.74
C LEU A 119 -5.03 10.98 -25.71
N GLU A 120 -5.28 10.59 -26.94
CA GLU A 120 -4.33 10.74 -28.04
C GLU A 120 -4.02 12.23 -28.20
N ALA A 121 -2.73 12.57 -28.17
CA ALA A 121 -2.26 13.91 -28.48
C ALA A 121 -2.29 14.09 -30.01
N PRO A 122 -2.73 15.25 -30.53
CA PRO A 122 -2.76 15.50 -31.96
C PRO A 122 -1.35 15.66 -32.55
N GLU A 123 -1.22 15.28 -33.82
CA GLU A 123 0.01 15.24 -34.65
C GLU A 123 0.77 16.58 -34.75
#